data_AF-A0A0J7K6Z0-F1
#
_entry.id   AF-A0A0J7K6Z0-F1
#
_cell.length_a   1.000
_cell.length_b   1.000
_cell.length_c   1.000
_cell.angle_alpha   90.00
_cell.angle_beta   90.00
_cell.angle_gamma   90.00
#
_symmetry.space_group_name_H-M   'P 1'
#
loop_
_entity.id
_entity.type
_entity.pdbx_description
1 polymer ?
#
loop_
_entity_poly.entity_id
_entity_poly.type
_entity_poly.pdbx_seq_one_letter_code
_entity_poly.pdbx_strand_id
1 'polypeptide(L)'
;MIDEQSFKRISYAIACKRFPGSHTHDRIANILNEIHSTYEITGEKLVATVTDNGSNFVKAFQKFGVHLDDSLFHEDYIEADGEQDQNERHSVETVSFEGIVSPLLPLHQRCASHTLHLVATTDILNGINSLENIKLLYNDIIKKCTSL
;
A
#
# COMPACT_ATOMS: atom_id res chain seq x y z
N MET A 1 0.46 -14.22 12.59
CA MET A 1 0.33 -15.35 13.54
C MET A 1 1.17 -15.05 14.77
N ILE A 2 0.69 -15.40 15.96
CA ILE A 2 1.45 -15.29 17.21
C ILE A 2 1.76 -16.70 17.66
N ASP A 3 3.02 -16.98 18.00
CA ASP A 3 3.41 -18.24 18.60
C ASP A 3 2.79 -18.40 19.99
N GLU A 4 2.07 -19.49 20.26
CA GLU A 4 1.31 -19.66 21.52
C GLU A 4 2.20 -19.83 22.75
N GLN A 5 3.46 -20.24 22.57
CA GLN A 5 4.40 -20.44 23.69
C GLN A 5 5.23 -19.19 23.98
N SER A 6 5.76 -18.57 22.93
CA SER A 6 6.66 -17.41 23.04
C SER A 6 5.96 -16.06 22.92
N PHE A 7 4.68 -16.04 22.51
CA PHE A 7 3.90 -14.83 22.22
C PHE A 7 4.57 -13.89 21.20
N LYS A 8 5.48 -14.43 20.37
CA LYS A 8 6.16 -13.66 19.32
C LYS A 8 5.37 -13.70 18.02
N ARG A 9 5.40 -12.58 17.30
CA ARG A 9 4.92 -12.51 15.91
C ARG A 9 5.81 -13.40 15.04
N ILE A 10 5.18 -14.23 14.21
CA ILE A 10 5.85 -15.02 13.18
C ILE A 10 5.41 -14.53 11.80
N SER A 11 6.37 -14.53 10.86
CA SER A 11 6.17 -14.20 9.45
C SER A 11 6.51 -15.41 8.59
N TYR A 12 5.66 -15.68 7.58
CA TYR A 12 5.86 -16.77 6.63
C TYR A 12 5.68 -16.24 5.20
N ALA A 13 6.57 -16.65 4.29
CA ALA A 13 6.36 -16.45 2.87
C ALA A 13 5.39 -17.54 2.36
N ILE A 14 4.17 -17.15 2.01
CA ILE A 14 3.13 -18.09 1.58
C ILE A 14 3.13 -18.29 0.07
N ALA A 15 3.45 -17.27 -0.72
CA ALA A 15 3.43 -17.33 -2.17
C ALA A 15 4.51 -16.42 -2.78
N CYS A 16 5.16 -16.89 -3.85
CA CYS A 16 6.02 -16.09 -4.72
C CYS A 16 5.68 -16.48 -6.17
N LYS A 17 4.71 -15.78 -6.75
CA LYS A 17 4.22 -16.05 -8.11
C LYS A 17 4.70 -14.96 -9.04
N ARG A 18 5.17 -15.34 -10.23
CA ARG A 18 5.41 -14.38 -11.30
C ARG A 18 4.06 -13.84 -11.77
N PHE A 19 3.95 -12.52 -11.91
CA PHE A 19 2.79 -11.86 -12.49
C PHE A 19 3.13 -11.36 -13.89
N PRO A 20 2.78 -12.09 -14.97
CA PRO A 20 3.09 -11.66 -16.33
C PRO A 20 1.98 -10.77 -16.93
N GLY A 21 2.37 -9.91 -17.86
CA GLY A 21 1.47 -8.99 -18.58
C GLY A 21 1.08 -7.77 -17.73
N SER A 22 -0.04 -7.13 -18.06
CA SER A 22 -0.47 -5.89 -17.39
C SER A 22 -0.98 -6.14 -15.97
N HIS A 23 -0.51 -5.36 -15.00
CA HIS A 23 -0.92 -5.50 -13.60
C HIS A 23 -2.16 -4.65 -13.28
N THR A 24 -3.25 -4.88 -14.00
CA THR A 24 -4.50 -4.14 -13.80
C THR A 24 -5.14 -4.47 -12.45
N HIS A 25 -5.92 -3.54 -11.90
CA HIS A 25 -6.53 -3.64 -10.57
C HIS A 25 -7.39 -4.91 -10.38
N ASP A 26 -8.15 -5.31 -11.40
CA ASP A 26 -8.94 -6.54 -11.43
C ASP A 26 -8.07 -7.81 -11.38
N ARG A 27 -6.96 -7.83 -12.14
CA ARG A 27 -6.02 -8.96 -12.12
C ARG A 27 -5.30 -9.08 -10.78
N ILE A 28 -4.94 -7.95 -10.16
CA ILE A 28 -4.37 -7.93 -8.80
C ILE A 28 -5.34 -8.57 -7.81
N ALA A 29 -6.60 -8.13 -7.80
CA ALA A 29 -7.61 -8.67 -6.89
C ALA A 29 -7.83 -10.18 -7.09
N ASN A 30 -7.89 -10.64 -8.34
CA ASN A 30 -8.02 -12.05 -8.67
C ASN A 30 -6.84 -12.89 -8.17
N ILE A 31 -5.61 -12.43 -8.38
CA ILE A 31 -4.40 -13.15 -7.92
C ILE A 31 -4.34 -13.23 -6.39
N LEU A 32 -4.67 -12.13 -5.70
CA LEU A 32 -4.71 -12.11 -4.23
C LEU A 32 -5.75 -13.11 -3.72
N ASN A 33 -6.95 -13.12 -4.30
CA ASN A 33 -8.01 -14.06 -3.95
C ASN A 33 -7.64 -15.53 -4.26
N GLU A 34 -6.96 -15.78 -5.38
CA GLU A 34 -6.43 -17.10 -5.72
C GLU A 34 -5.40 -17.57 -4.68
N ILE A 35 -4.48 -16.69 -4.27
CA ILE A 35 -3.49 -17.01 -3.21
C ILE A 35 -4.22 -17.31 -1.90
N HIS A 36 -5.16 -16.47 -1.47
CA HIS A 36 -5.93 -16.70 -0.25
C HIS A 36 -6.67 -18.06 -0.28
N SER A 37 -7.32 -18.37 -1.40
CA SER A 37 -8.05 -19.63 -1.60
C SER A 37 -7.11 -20.84 -1.59
N THR A 38 -5.95 -20.74 -2.25
CA THR A 38 -4.96 -21.82 -2.36
C THR A 38 -4.42 -22.24 -0.99
N TYR A 39 -4.29 -21.29 -0.07
CA TYR A 39 -3.73 -21.52 1.27
C TYR A 39 -4.79 -21.51 2.38
N GLU A 40 -6.07 -21.59 2.04
CA GLU A 40 -7.20 -21.60 3.00
C GLU A 40 -7.15 -20.43 4.01
N ILE A 41 -6.70 -19.27 3.52
CA ILE A 41 -6.67 -18.02 4.26
C ILE A 41 -8.03 -17.36 4.09
N THR A 42 -8.95 -17.67 5.01
CA THR A 42 -10.31 -17.12 5.01
C THR A 42 -10.32 -15.65 5.43
N GLY A 43 -11.39 -14.93 5.08
CA GLY A 43 -11.56 -13.52 5.43
C GLY A 43 -11.42 -13.23 6.93
N GLU A 44 -11.88 -14.15 7.79
CA GLU A 44 -11.73 -14.06 9.25
C GLU A 44 -10.27 -14.05 9.73
N LYS A 45 -9.35 -14.63 8.94
CA LYS A 45 -7.91 -14.65 9.24
C LYS A 45 -7.18 -13.42 8.67
N LEU A 46 -7.82 -12.67 7.78
CA LEU A 46 -7.24 -11.51 7.10
C LEU A 46 -7.63 -10.22 7.81
N VAL A 47 -6.67 -9.62 8.51
CA VAL A 47 -6.87 -8.33 9.18
C VAL A 47 -6.64 -7.15 8.22
N ALA A 48 -5.56 -7.22 7.45
CA ALA A 48 -5.19 -6.18 6.49
C ALA A 48 -4.21 -6.73 5.44
N THR A 49 -4.10 -6.03 4.32
CA THR A 49 -3.02 -6.23 3.33
C THR A 49 -2.21 -4.96 3.18
N VAL A 50 -0.89 -5.09 3.29
CA VAL A 50 0.06 -3.98 3.09
C VAL A 50 0.64 -4.06 1.68
N THR A 51 0.48 -3.01 0.87
CA THR A 51 1.13 -2.89 -0.45
C THR A 51 1.79 -1.53 -0.60
N ASP A 52 2.61 -1.34 -1.65
CA ASP A 52 3.00 0.01 -2.06
C ASP A 52 1.80 0.84 -2.54
N ASN A 53 2.07 2.13 -2.83
CA ASN A 53 1.08 3.09 -3.32
C ASN A 53 0.86 3.01 -4.84
N GLY A 54 1.21 1.88 -5.49
CA GLY A 54 0.95 1.70 -6.92
C GLY A 54 -0.53 1.89 -7.24
N SER A 55 -0.84 2.72 -8.25
CA SER A 55 -2.21 3.13 -8.56
C SER A 55 -3.17 1.95 -8.81
N ASN A 56 -2.67 0.86 -9.40
CA ASN A 56 -3.48 -0.35 -9.60
C ASN A 56 -3.76 -1.11 -8.30
N PHE A 57 -2.86 -1.10 -7.31
CA PHE A 57 -3.15 -1.64 -5.98
C PHE A 57 -4.21 -0.79 -5.30
N VAL A 58 -4.03 0.54 -5.27
CA VAL A 58 -5.01 1.46 -4.69
C VAL A 58 -6.40 1.24 -5.29
N LYS A 59 -6.51 1.23 -6.63
CA LYS A 59 -7.78 0.95 -7.33
C LYS A 59 -8.35 -0.43 -7.02
N ALA A 60 -7.52 -1.46 -6.84
CA ALA A 60 -7.98 -2.80 -6.51
C ALA A 60 -8.64 -2.82 -5.13
N PHE A 61 -8.01 -2.22 -4.12
CA PHE A 61 -8.57 -2.19 -2.77
C PHE A 61 -9.74 -1.21 -2.61
N GLN A 62 -9.77 -0.10 -3.37
CA GLN A 62 -10.96 0.77 -3.42
C GLN A 62 -12.18 0.05 -4.01
N LYS A 63 -11.97 -0.80 -5.02
CA LYS A 63 -13.08 -1.48 -5.71
C LYS A 63 -13.51 -2.79 -5.05
N PHE A 64 -12.55 -3.54 -4.52
CA PHE A 64 -12.75 -4.92 -4.05
C PHE A 64 -12.46 -5.08 -2.55
N GLY A 65 -11.99 -4.03 -1.86
CA GLY A 65 -11.64 -4.08 -0.45
C GLY A 65 -12.83 -3.85 0.48
N VAL A 66 -12.68 -4.34 1.71
CA VAL A 66 -13.56 -3.96 2.82
C VAL A 66 -13.27 -2.51 3.23
N HIS A 67 -14.32 -1.70 3.26
CA HIS A 67 -14.27 -0.32 3.74
C HIS A 67 -14.90 -0.28 5.14
N LEU A 68 -14.12 0.12 6.14
CA LEU A 68 -14.65 0.44 7.45
C LEU A 68 -15.37 1.79 7.36
N ASP A 69 -16.50 1.93 8.04
CA ASP A 69 -17.23 3.20 8.07
C ASP A 69 -16.34 4.30 8.65
N ASP A 70 -16.10 5.34 7.86
CA ASP A 70 -14.87 6.15 7.81
C ASP A 70 -14.77 7.21 8.93
N SER A 71 -15.55 7.05 10.00
CA SER A 71 -15.61 8.02 11.11
C SER A 71 -14.41 8.00 12.05
N LEU A 72 -13.40 7.14 11.82
CA LEU A 72 -12.26 6.97 12.73
C LEU A 72 -10.86 7.07 12.10
N PHE A 73 -10.71 7.16 10.77
CA PHE A 73 -9.38 7.09 10.12
C PHE A 73 -9.15 8.03 8.93
N HIS A 74 -9.97 9.07 8.80
CA HIS A 74 -9.87 10.01 7.68
C HIS A 74 -8.69 11.00 7.86
N GLU A 75 -7.51 10.62 7.38
CA GLU A 75 -6.48 11.54 6.90
C GLU A 75 -6.37 11.33 5.38
N ASP A 76 -7.36 11.87 4.67
CA ASP A 76 -7.41 11.95 3.21
C ASP A 76 -6.36 12.96 2.72
N TYR A 77 -5.20 12.45 2.30
CA TYR A 77 -4.36 13.15 1.33
C TYR A 77 -4.78 12.71 -0.07
N ILE A 78 -5.55 13.58 -0.72
CA ILE A 78 -5.79 13.57 -2.16
C ILE A 78 -4.47 14.01 -2.82
N GLU A 79 -3.71 13.09 -3.39
CA GLU A 79 -2.65 13.46 -4.35
C GLU A 79 -3.25 13.51 -5.75
N ALA A 80 -3.26 14.73 -6.30
CA ALA A 80 -3.58 15.04 -7.67
C ALA A 80 -2.36 14.73 -8.56
N ASP A 81 -2.25 13.50 -9.04
CA ASP A 81 -1.61 13.24 -10.33
C ASP A 81 -2.09 11.91 -10.94
N GLY A 82 -2.60 11.97 -12.17
CA GLY A 82 -2.99 10.79 -12.97
C GLY A 82 -4.50 10.57 -13.17
N GLU A 83 -5.07 11.40 -14.04
CA GLU A 83 -6.41 11.29 -14.67
C GLU A 83 -7.61 11.30 -13.72
N GLN A 84 -8.19 12.49 -13.58
CA GLN A 84 -9.53 12.70 -13.09
C GLN A 84 -10.52 11.92 -13.96
N ASP A 85 -10.99 10.78 -13.45
CA ASP A 85 -12.36 10.36 -13.73
C ASP A 85 -13.20 10.88 -12.57
N GLN A 86 -13.77 12.06 -12.79
CA GLN A 86 -14.67 12.65 -11.83
C GLN A 86 -15.94 11.81 -11.80
N ASN A 87 -16.42 11.56 -10.58
CA ASN A 87 -17.80 11.22 -10.24
C ASN A 87 -18.10 9.72 -10.10
N GLU A 88 -17.85 9.19 -8.90
CA GLU A 88 -18.79 8.26 -8.24
C GLU A 88 -18.51 8.28 -6.72
N ARG A 89 -19.13 9.23 -6.00
CA ARG A 89 -19.33 9.11 -4.56
C ARG A 89 -20.34 7.99 -4.35
N HIS A 90 -19.87 6.75 -4.30
CA HIS A 90 -20.73 5.62 -4.01
C HIS A 90 -21.10 5.68 -2.53
N SER A 91 -22.38 5.93 -2.26
CA SER A 91 -22.98 5.79 -0.94
C SER A 91 -22.66 4.40 -0.38
N VAL A 92 -22.16 4.37 0.85
CA VAL A 92 -21.83 3.14 1.57
C VAL A 92 -23.12 2.38 1.85
N GLU A 93 -23.47 1.44 0.98
CA GLU A 93 -24.42 0.38 1.29
C GLU A 93 -23.67 -0.76 1.96
N THR A 94 -24.07 -1.09 3.18
CA THR A 94 -23.72 -2.34 3.85
C THR A 94 -24.30 -3.49 3.02
N VAL A 95 -23.48 -4.06 2.15
CA VAL A 95 -23.85 -5.26 1.38
C VAL A 95 -24.01 -6.43 2.34
N SER A 96 -25.27 -6.83 2.52
CA SER A 96 -25.66 -8.12 3.10
C SER A 96 -24.87 -9.25 2.42
N PHE A 97 -24.36 -10.17 3.23
CA PHE A 97 -23.47 -11.28 2.87
C PHE A 97 -24.17 -12.39 2.07
N GLU A 98 -25.03 -12.06 1.12
CA GLU A 98 -25.68 -13.05 0.27
C GLU A 98 -25.56 -12.63 -1.20
N GLY A 99 -24.57 -13.22 -1.89
CA GLY A 99 -24.67 -13.44 -3.33
C GLY A 99 -23.63 -12.79 -4.26
N ILE A 100 -22.49 -12.27 -3.77
CA ILE A 100 -21.45 -11.74 -4.68
C ILE A 100 -20.20 -12.61 -4.64
N VAL A 101 -20.05 -13.48 -5.65
CA VAL A 101 -18.78 -14.14 -5.98
C VAL A 101 -17.89 -13.12 -6.69
N SER A 102 -17.35 -12.18 -5.93
CA SER A 102 -16.28 -11.27 -6.38
C SER A 102 -15.19 -11.27 -5.32
N PRO A 103 -13.91 -11.14 -5.70
CA PRO A 103 -12.81 -11.14 -4.74
C PRO A 103 -13.05 -10.07 -3.67
N LEU A 104 -13.14 -10.49 -2.40
CA LEU A 104 -13.22 -9.58 -1.27
C LEU A 104 -11.82 -9.46 -0.67
N LEU A 105 -11.20 -8.29 -0.87
CA LEU A 105 -9.90 -7.98 -0.30
C LEU A 105 -10.05 -7.44 1.12
N PRO A 106 -9.12 -7.72 2.03
CA PRO A 106 -9.17 -7.14 3.37
C PRO A 106 -8.81 -5.65 3.35
N LEU A 107 -8.83 -5.01 4.52
CA LEU A 107 -8.45 -3.61 4.68
C LEU A 107 -7.08 -3.33 4.06
N HIS A 108 -6.99 -2.26 3.28
CA HIS A 108 -5.73 -1.84 2.67
C HIS A 108 -4.90 -0.98 3.60
N GLN A 109 -3.64 -1.33 3.75
CA GLN A 109 -2.63 -0.51 4.41
C GLN A 109 -1.57 -0.09 3.40
N ARG A 110 -1.39 1.22 3.26
CA ARG A 110 -0.36 1.78 2.40
C ARG A 110 1.01 1.61 3.05
N CYS A 111 1.97 1.09 2.31
CA CYS A 111 3.35 0.97 2.75
C CYS A 111 3.97 2.37 2.80
N ALA A 112 4.46 2.77 3.96
CA ALA A 112 5.13 4.05 4.16
C ALA A 112 6.48 4.16 3.41
N SER A 113 6.98 3.07 2.81
CA SER A 113 8.31 3.06 2.19
C SER A 113 8.46 4.08 1.06
N HIS A 114 7.41 4.33 0.27
CA HIS A 114 7.47 5.34 -0.79
C HIS A 114 7.57 6.75 -0.20
N THR A 115 6.72 7.06 0.79
CA THR A 115 6.76 8.34 1.50
C THR A 115 8.11 8.56 2.18
N LEU A 116 8.64 7.54 2.87
CA LEU A 116 9.96 7.62 3.49
C LEU A 116 11.08 7.81 2.46
N HIS A 117 10.95 7.20 1.28
CA HIS A 117 11.87 7.45 0.17
C HIS A 117 11.81 8.90 -0.30
N LEU A 118 10.62 9.46 -0.51
CA LEU A 118 10.45 10.87 -0.90
C LEU A 118 11.03 11.83 0.13
N VAL A 119 10.81 11.58 1.43
CA VAL A 119 11.44 12.37 2.49
C VAL A 119 12.96 12.29 2.39
N ALA A 120 13.49 11.07 2.28
CA ALA A 120 14.94 10.84 2.28
C ALA A 120 15.66 11.38 1.03
N THR A 121 14.98 11.45 -0.11
CA THR A 121 15.60 11.84 -1.39
C THR A 121 15.15 13.22 -1.86
N THR A 122 13.85 13.51 -1.86
CA THR A 122 13.30 14.72 -2.46
C THR A 122 13.30 15.87 -1.46
N ASP A 123 12.70 15.66 -0.27
CA ASP A 123 12.55 16.74 0.71
C ASP A 123 13.90 17.17 1.29
N ILE A 124 14.77 16.21 1.59
CA ILE A 124 16.14 16.49 2.05
C ILE A 124 16.91 17.29 0.99
N LEU A 125 16.86 16.90 -0.29
CA LEU A 125 17.57 17.64 -1.35
C LEU A 125 16.99 19.04 -1.55
N ASN A 126 15.67 19.19 -1.49
CA ASN A 126 15.02 20.49 -1.54
C ASN A 126 15.47 21.38 -0.37
N GLY A 127 15.51 20.84 0.85
CA GLY A 127 16.00 21.53 2.03
C GLY A 127 17.47 21.94 1.91
N ILE A 128 18.35 21.05 1.43
CA ILE A 128 19.77 21.34 1.21
C ILE A 128 19.92 22.47 0.17
N ASN A 129 19.15 22.42 -0.92
CA ASN A 129 19.23 23.40 -1.99
C ASN A 129 18.59 24.75 -1.65
N SER A 130 17.81 24.84 -0.57
CA SER A 130 17.15 26.09 -0.15
C SER A 130 18.13 27.14 0.38
N LEU A 131 19.31 26.73 0.86
CA LEU A 131 20.30 27.60 1.49
C LEU A 131 21.72 27.25 1.01
N GLU A 132 22.42 28.23 0.42
CA GLU A 132 23.72 28.03 -0.22
C GLU A 132 24.79 27.50 0.76
N ASN A 133 24.78 27.97 2.01
CA ASN A 133 25.71 27.50 3.05
C ASN A 133 25.48 26.02 3.42
N ILE A 134 24.23 25.56 3.46
CA ILE A 134 23.91 24.14 3.75
C ILE A 134 24.33 23.27 2.56
N LYS A 135 24.08 23.73 1.34
CA LYS A 135 24.49 23.06 0.10
C LYS A 135 25.99 22.85 0.00
N LEU A 136 26.79 23.89 0.29
CA LEU A 136 28.25 23.79 0.30
C LEU A 136 28.74 22.78 1.33
N LEU A 137 28.23 22.86 2.57
CA LEU A 137 28.58 21.92 3.64
C LEU A 137 28.23 20.48 3.29
N TYR A 138 27.02 20.25 2.75
CA TYR A 138 26.57 18.94 2.31
C TYR A 138 27.49 18.34 1.24
N ASN A 139 27.81 19.12 0.21
CA ASN A 139 28.68 18.66 -0.88
C ASN A 139 30.09 18.31 -0.38
N ASP A 140 30.65 19.09 0.54
CA ASP A 140 31.96 18.81 1.13
C ASP A 140 31.97 17.52 1.96
N ILE A 141 30.90 17.27 2.74
CA ILE A 141 30.75 16.03 3.51
C ILE A 141 30.60 14.84 2.57
N ILE A 142 29.70 14.91 1.59
CA ILE A 142 29.45 13.80 0.65
C ILE A 142 30.72 13.47 -0.14
N LYS A 143 31.46 14.48 -0.64
CA LYS A 143 32.74 14.26 -1.33
C LYS A 143 33.73 13.46 -0.50
N LYS A 144 33.85 13.77 0.80
CA LYS A 144 34.71 13.03 1.73
C LYS A 144 34.23 11.61 1.96
N CYS A 145 32.91 11.39 2.06
CA CYS A 145 32.35 10.06 2.24
C CYS A 145 32.51 9.17 0.99
N THR A 146 32.48 9.76 -0.21
CA THR A 146 32.62 9.03 -1.48
C THR A 146 34.06 8.81 -1.93
N SER A 147 35.05 9.37 -1.23
CA SER A 147 36.48 9.21 -1.57
C SER A 147 37.15 8.04 -0.85
N LEU A 148 36.38 7.13 -0.25
CA LEU A 148 36.81 5.87 0.37
C LEU A 148 36.72 4.73 -0.65
#